data_AF-A0AAV1Y616-F1
#
_entry.id   AF-A0AAV1Y616-F1
#
_cell.length_a   1.000
_cell.length_b   1.000
_cell.length_c   1.000
_cell.angle_alpha   90.00
_cell.angle_beta   90.00
_cell.angle_gamma   90.00
#
_symmetry.space_group_name_H-M   'P 1'
#
loop_
_entity.id
_entity.type
_entity.pdbx_description
1 polymer ?
#
loop_
_entity_poly.entity_id
_entity_poly.type
_entity_poly.pdbx_seq_one_letter_code
_entity_poly.pdbx_strand_id
1 'polypeptide(L)'
;MASSSLLSSSSRKWLRRLWNDSNKSKYYSSCSSGVVVGDSDSEVESSGISRPLCEILKELNKKVPDHLVKTRLQNDGFPLRYVPWHTVNRILNLHAPEWSGEVRSITYSPDSNSVSVVYRVTLYGTDAEIFRESTGTASIHDTTYGDPVQKAEAMAFRRACARFGLALHLYHEDAS
;
A
#
# COMPACT_ATOMS: atom_id res chain seq x y z
N MET A 1 1.82 20.97 -4.05
CA MET A 1 0.49 20.90 -3.40
C MET A 1 0.03 19.45 -3.44
N ALA A 2 0.26 18.69 -2.38
CA ALA A 2 -0.21 17.31 -2.30
C ALA A 2 -1.69 17.34 -1.91
N SER A 3 -2.59 17.11 -2.86
CA SER A 3 -3.99 16.84 -2.56
C SER A 3 -4.10 15.44 -1.97
N SER A 4 -4.07 15.35 -0.64
CA SER A 4 -4.48 14.15 0.08
C SER A 4 -5.99 13.98 -0.13
N SER A 5 -6.35 13.14 -1.09
CA SER A 5 -7.75 12.77 -1.33
C SER A 5 -8.26 11.97 -0.14
N LEU A 6 -8.94 12.65 0.78
CA LEU A 6 -9.68 12.01 1.86
C LEU A 6 -10.77 11.14 1.20
N LEU A 7 -10.68 9.82 1.37
CA LEU A 7 -11.79 8.95 0.96
C LEU A 7 -13.04 9.34 1.74
N SER A 8 -14.17 9.43 1.03
CA SER A 8 -15.50 9.53 1.65
C SER A 8 -15.69 8.43 2.71
N SER A 9 -16.38 8.77 3.81
CA SER A 9 -16.72 7.84 4.89
C SER A 9 -17.36 6.54 4.37
N SER A 10 -18.22 6.64 3.34
CA SER A 10 -18.85 5.48 2.69
C SER A 10 -17.84 4.58 1.98
N SER A 11 -16.86 5.16 1.29
CA SER A 11 -15.79 4.42 0.60
C SER A 11 -14.85 3.73 1.58
N ARG A 12 -14.57 4.36 2.74
CA ARG A 12 -13.78 3.74 3.82
C ARG A 12 -14.52 2.57 4.43
N LYS A 13 -15.82 2.71 4.74
CA LYS A 13 -16.66 1.63 5.30
C LYS A 13 -16.73 0.43 4.35
N TRP A 14 -16.89 0.65 3.05
CA TRP A 14 -16.92 -0.41 2.05
C TRP A 14 -15.59 -1.17 1.97
N LEU A 15 -14.46 -0.45 1.90
CA LEU A 15 -13.12 -1.08 1.91
C LEU A 15 -12.84 -1.83 3.21
N ARG A 16 -13.18 -1.27 4.38
CA ARG A 16 -13.07 -1.98 5.67
C ARG A 16 -13.85 -3.28 5.64
N ARG A 17 -15.08 -3.26 5.13
CA ARG A 17 -15.92 -4.47 5.05
C ARG A 17 -15.25 -5.53 4.16
N LEU A 18 -14.80 -5.18 2.97
CA LEU A 18 -14.11 -6.12 2.08
C LEU A 18 -12.82 -6.70 2.68
N TRP A 19 -12.04 -5.84 3.33
CA TRP A 19 -10.79 -6.22 3.98
C TRP A 19 -11.01 -7.15 5.18
N ASN A 20 -12.01 -6.85 6.02
CA ASN A 20 -12.31 -7.62 7.22
C ASN A 20 -13.05 -8.93 6.92
N ASP A 21 -13.96 -8.96 5.94
CA ASP A 21 -14.70 -10.17 5.59
C ASP A 21 -13.75 -11.26 5.05
N SER A 22 -12.67 -10.84 4.38
CA SER A 22 -11.61 -11.73 3.89
C SER A 22 -10.63 -12.20 4.97
N ASN A 23 -10.55 -11.50 6.11
CA ASN A 23 -9.62 -11.79 7.22
C ASN A 23 -10.32 -12.35 8.46
N LYS A 24 -11.52 -12.91 8.32
CA LYS A 24 -12.34 -13.43 9.44
C LYS A 24 -11.77 -14.68 10.14
N SER A 25 -10.55 -15.10 9.79
CA SER A 25 -9.92 -16.31 10.34
C SER A 25 -8.47 -16.04 10.74
N LYS A 26 -8.20 -16.26 12.04
CA LYS A 26 -6.90 -16.46 12.72
C LYS A 26 -6.09 -15.21 13.08
N TYR A 27 -6.20 -14.84 14.37
CA TYR A 27 -5.13 -14.57 15.35
C TYR A 27 -5.57 -13.46 16.32
N TYR A 28 -6.17 -13.86 17.44
CA TYR A 28 -6.03 -13.09 18.68
C TYR A 28 -4.59 -13.31 19.16
N SER A 29 -3.73 -12.32 18.95
CA SER A 29 -2.45 -12.24 19.67
C SER A 29 -2.37 -10.87 20.29
N SER A 30 -2.60 -10.83 21.61
CA SER A 30 -2.62 -9.64 22.43
C SER A 30 -1.29 -8.90 22.36
N CYS A 31 -1.31 -7.63 21.95
CA CYS A 31 -0.45 -6.64 22.58
C CYS A 31 -1.23 -6.13 23.79
N SER A 32 -0.82 -6.57 24.97
CA SER A 32 -1.39 -6.14 26.23
C SER A 32 -0.87 -4.75 26.56
N SER A 33 -1.77 -3.78 26.60
CA SER A 33 -1.73 -2.65 27.53
C SER A 33 -3.18 -2.32 27.87
N GLY A 34 -3.58 -2.68 29.09
CA GLY A 34 -4.92 -2.44 29.59
C GLY A 34 -5.21 -0.95 29.76
N VAL A 35 -6.46 -0.57 29.54
CA VAL A 35 -7.42 -0.05 30.54
C VAL A 35 -8.79 -0.02 29.84
N VAL A 36 -9.79 -0.63 30.47
CA VAL A 36 -11.21 -0.56 30.09
C VAL A 36 -11.83 0.62 30.82
N VAL A 37 -12.41 1.57 30.09
CA VAL A 37 -13.50 2.46 30.58
C VAL A 37 -14.44 2.71 29.40
N GLY A 38 -15.74 2.59 29.66
CA GLY A 38 -16.80 2.63 28.66
C GLY A 38 -17.50 3.97 28.49
N ASP A 39 -18.31 3.94 27.43
CA ASP A 39 -19.52 4.68 27.07
C ASP A 39 -19.45 6.12 26.54
N SER A 40 -20.04 6.24 25.34
CA SER A 40 -20.69 7.38 24.68
C SER A 40 -20.05 8.76 24.78
N ASP A 41 -19.34 9.16 23.71
CA ASP A 41 -19.51 10.52 23.18
C ASP A 41 -19.11 10.61 21.70
N SER A 42 -19.79 11.51 20.99
CA SER A 42 -19.61 11.80 19.56
C SER A 42 -18.13 11.77 19.12
N GLU A 43 -17.78 10.84 18.22
CA GLU A 43 -16.43 10.76 17.65
C GLU A 43 -16.15 11.99 16.79
N VAL A 44 -15.65 13.05 17.43
CA VAL A 44 -14.80 14.02 16.77
C VAL A 44 -13.53 13.25 16.44
N GLU A 45 -13.44 12.73 15.21
CA GLU A 45 -12.25 12.09 14.65
C GLU A 45 -11.09 13.08 14.82
N SER A 46 -10.31 12.90 15.89
CA SER A 46 -9.12 13.69 16.15
C SER A 46 -8.18 13.55 14.96
N SER A 47 -7.90 14.67 14.31
CA SER A 47 -6.95 14.83 13.22
C SER A 47 -5.51 14.71 13.74
N GLY A 48 -5.19 13.56 14.33
CA GLY A 48 -3.88 13.19 14.85
C GLY A 48 -3.57 11.75 14.46
N ILE A 49 -2.28 11.42 14.35
CA ILE A 49 -1.82 10.06 14.06
C ILE A 49 -2.50 9.12 15.06
N SER A 50 -3.34 8.22 14.55
CA SER A 50 -4.34 7.57 15.41
C SER A 50 -3.90 6.21 15.97
N ARG A 51 -2.79 5.63 15.49
CA ARG A 51 -2.38 4.25 15.82
C ARG A 51 -0.87 4.10 16.00
N PRO A 52 -0.41 3.18 16.87
CA PRO A 52 1.00 2.85 16.95
C PRO A 52 1.47 2.14 15.67
N LEU A 53 2.73 2.34 15.31
CA LEU A 53 3.30 1.83 14.07
C LEU A 53 3.20 0.31 13.95
N CYS A 54 3.32 -0.41 15.07
CA CYS A 54 3.21 -1.86 15.10
C CYS A 54 1.82 -2.36 14.68
N GLU A 55 0.75 -1.64 15.00
CA GLU A 55 -0.61 -1.99 14.58
C GLU A 55 -0.82 -1.75 13.09
N ILE A 56 -0.30 -0.64 12.58
CA ILE A 56 -0.33 -0.32 11.15
C ILE A 56 0.34 -1.46 10.37
N LEU A 57 1.56 -1.84 10.77
CA LEU A 57 2.31 -2.90 10.12
C LEU A 57 1.60 -4.26 10.22
N LYS A 58 0.99 -4.59 11.36
CA LYS A 58 0.18 -5.80 11.51
C LYS A 58 -0.98 -5.84 10.51
N GLU A 59 -1.69 -4.73 10.32
CA GLU A 59 -2.76 -4.66 9.32
C GLU A 59 -2.23 -4.78 7.89
N LEU A 60 -1.17 -4.05 7.54
CA LEU A 60 -0.59 -4.10 6.20
C LEU A 60 -0.03 -5.48 5.82
N ASN A 61 0.41 -6.28 6.80
CA ASN A 61 0.90 -7.65 6.56
C ASN A 61 -0.21 -8.69 6.32
N LYS A 62 -1.49 -8.35 6.53
CA LYS A 62 -2.58 -9.30 6.23
C LYS A 62 -2.65 -9.60 4.73
N LYS A 63 -3.14 -10.80 4.40
CA LYS A 63 -3.32 -11.20 2.99
C LYS A 63 -4.30 -10.24 2.32
N VAL A 64 -3.94 -9.79 1.11
CA VAL A 64 -4.84 -8.98 0.30
C VAL A 64 -5.94 -9.89 -0.25
N PRO A 65 -7.21 -9.54 -0.11
CA PRO A 65 -8.32 -10.30 -0.67
C PRO A 65 -8.14 -10.60 -2.17
N ASP A 66 -8.44 -11.83 -2.60
CA ASP A 66 -8.19 -12.27 -3.98
C ASP A 66 -8.95 -11.43 -5.03
N HIS A 67 -10.12 -10.87 -4.69
CA HIS A 67 -10.89 -9.98 -5.58
C HIS A 67 -10.20 -8.63 -5.87
N LEU A 68 -9.28 -8.21 -5.01
CA LEU A 68 -8.45 -7.02 -5.18
C LEU A 68 -7.16 -7.31 -5.96
N VAL A 69 -6.82 -8.59 -6.12
CA VAL A 69 -5.67 -9.06 -6.90
C VAL A 69 -6.08 -9.19 -8.36
N LYS A 70 -5.21 -8.76 -9.26
CA LYS A 70 -5.37 -8.88 -10.71
C LYS A 70 -4.27 -9.78 -11.26
N THR A 71 -4.55 -10.39 -12.39
CA THR A 71 -3.59 -11.24 -13.11
C THR A 71 -3.35 -10.61 -14.48
N ARG A 72 -2.09 -10.52 -14.88
CA ARG A 72 -1.67 -10.10 -16.22
C ARG A 72 -0.73 -11.15 -16.79
N LEU A 73 -0.87 -11.45 -18.07
CA LEU A 73 0.09 -12.28 -18.79
C LEU A 73 1.34 -11.45 -19.11
N GLN A 74 2.51 -11.93 -18.70
CA GLN A 74 3.78 -11.39 -19.16
C GLN A 74 4.11 -11.90 -20.57
N ASN A 75 5.12 -11.29 -21.19
CA ASN A 75 5.56 -11.62 -22.56
C ASN A 75 6.06 -13.08 -22.69
N ASP A 76 6.45 -13.69 -21.57
CA ASP A 76 6.87 -15.08 -21.43
C ASP A 76 5.67 -16.06 -21.28
N GLY A 77 4.43 -15.55 -21.27
CA GLY A 77 3.21 -16.32 -21.11
C GLY A 77 2.87 -16.68 -19.67
N PHE A 78 3.71 -16.33 -18.69
CA PHE A 78 3.44 -16.65 -17.29
C PHE A 78 2.46 -15.63 -16.67
N PRO A 79 1.42 -16.10 -15.93
CA PRO A 79 0.48 -15.21 -15.26
C PRO A 79 1.12 -14.56 -14.05
N LEU A 80 1.28 -13.23 -14.10
CA LEU A 80 1.74 -12.43 -12.97
C LEU A 80 0.54 -11.91 -12.18
N ARG A 81 0.43 -12.32 -10.91
CA ARG A 81 -0.51 -11.75 -9.95
C ARG A 81 0.03 -10.44 -9.37
N TYR A 82 -0.81 -9.42 -9.27
CA TYR A 82 -0.42 -8.13 -8.70
C TYR A 82 -1.62 -7.37 -8.11
N VAL A 83 -1.34 -6.45 -7.18
CA VAL A 83 -2.32 -5.46 -6.72
C VAL A 83 -2.14 -4.16 -7.52
N PRO A 84 -3.18 -3.59 -8.13
CA PRO A 84 -3.10 -2.29 -8.80
C PRO A 84 -2.69 -1.16 -7.84
N TRP A 85 -1.95 -0.16 -8.33
CA TRP A 85 -1.40 0.91 -7.49
C TRP A 85 -2.48 1.68 -6.71
N HIS A 86 -3.63 1.97 -7.33
CA HIS A 86 -4.73 2.69 -6.69
C HIS A 86 -5.39 1.86 -5.57
N THR A 87 -5.36 0.53 -5.67
CA THR A 87 -5.82 -0.36 -4.60
C THR A 87 -4.84 -0.32 -3.43
N VAL A 88 -3.53 -0.35 -3.70
CA VAL A 88 -2.51 -0.16 -2.65
C VAL A 88 -2.69 1.18 -1.93
N ASN A 89 -2.89 2.27 -2.68
CA ASN A 89 -3.16 3.60 -2.14
C ASN A 89 -4.41 3.61 -1.23
N ARG A 90 -5.47 2.91 -1.63
CA ARG A 90 -6.70 2.78 -0.84
C ARG A 90 -6.48 2.01 0.46
N ILE A 91 -5.66 0.95 0.44
CA ILE A 91 -5.31 0.17 1.64
C ILE A 91 -4.46 1.01 2.59
N LEU A 92 -3.50 1.80 2.08
CA LEU A 92 -2.75 2.74 2.93
C LEU A 92 -3.67 3.78 3.57
N ASN A 93 -4.53 4.44 2.79
CA ASN A 93 -5.52 5.40 3.32
C ASN A 93 -6.47 4.79 4.37
N LEU A 94 -6.61 3.46 4.36
CA LEU A 94 -7.44 2.74 5.31
C LEU A 94 -6.74 2.49 6.65
N HIS A 95 -5.47 2.09 6.61
CA HIS A 95 -4.73 1.63 7.79
C HIS A 95 -3.72 2.63 8.34
N ALA A 96 -3.28 3.58 7.51
CA ALA A 96 -2.31 4.63 7.84
C ALA A 96 -2.69 5.92 7.10
N PRO A 97 -3.84 6.56 7.40
CA PRO A 97 -4.33 7.72 6.64
C PRO A 97 -3.36 8.90 6.56
N GLU A 98 -2.37 8.95 7.45
CA GLU A 98 -1.34 9.99 7.55
C GLU A 98 -0.10 9.69 6.68
N TRP A 99 -0.04 8.56 5.97
CA TRP A 99 1.11 8.18 5.14
C TRP A 99 1.47 9.24 4.09
N SER A 100 2.76 9.30 3.75
CA SER A 100 3.26 10.17 2.68
C SER A 100 4.07 9.39 1.65
N GLY A 101 4.05 9.88 0.42
CA GLY A 101 4.80 9.31 -0.70
C GLY A 101 5.47 10.41 -1.50
N GLU A 102 6.72 10.18 -1.91
CA GLU A 102 7.46 11.13 -2.73
C GLU A 102 8.40 10.42 -3.72
N VAL A 103 8.54 11.03 -4.89
CA VAL A 103 9.55 10.64 -5.89
C VAL A 103 10.89 11.21 -5.43
N ARG A 104 11.88 10.34 -5.23
CA ARG A 104 13.24 10.71 -4.78
C ARG A 104 14.16 11.01 -5.95
N SER A 105 14.00 10.27 -7.04
CA SER A 105 14.80 10.44 -8.25
C SER A 105 14.08 9.89 -9.46
N ILE A 106 14.31 10.52 -10.61
CA ILE A 106 13.93 10.04 -11.94
C ILE A 106 15.21 10.01 -12.77
N THR A 107 15.55 8.87 -13.34
CA THR A 107 16.77 8.67 -14.11
C THR A 107 16.44 8.00 -15.44
N TYR A 108 16.73 8.68 -16.54
CA TYR A 108 16.65 8.12 -17.88
C TYR A 108 17.91 7.32 -18.19
N SER A 109 17.76 6.17 -18.85
CA SER A 109 18.92 5.40 -19.30
C SER A 109 19.71 6.17 -20.36
N PRO A 110 21.04 5.96 -20.48
CA PRO A 110 21.88 6.69 -21.43
C PRO A 110 21.43 6.53 -22.89
N ASP A 111 20.85 5.39 -23.22
CA ASP A 111 20.29 5.05 -24.53
C ASP A 111 18.86 5.60 -24.74
N SER A 112 18.30 6.30 -23.76
CA SER A 112 16.93 6.84 -23.77
C SER A 112 15.84 5.81 -24.07
N ASN A 113 16.08 4.53 -23.75
CA ASN A 113 15.10 3.46 -23.95
C ASN A 113 14.25 3.16 -22.71
N SER A 114 14.69 3.60 -21.54
CA SER A 114 14.01 3.35 -20.28
C SER A 114 14.12 4.50 -19.29
N VAL A 115 13.18 4.55 -18.36
CA VAL A 115 13.19 5.46 -17.22
C VAL A 115 13.08 4.65 -15.94
N SER A 116 13.90 5.01 -14.96
CA SER A 116 13.88 4.44 -13.61
C SER A 116 13.47 5.51 -12.61
N VAL A 117 12.55 5.16 -11.71
CA VAL A 117 12.04 6.04 -10.66
C VAL A 117 12.35 5.41 -9.31
N VAL A 118 12.91 6.21 -8.39
CA VAL A 118 13.06 5.87 -6.97
C VAL A 118 11.91 6.53 -6.22
N TYR A 119 11.12 5.74 -5.48
CA TYR A 119 9.98 6.23 -4.71
C TYR A 119 10.12 5.87 -3.24
N ARG A 120 9.85 6.85 -2.37
CA ARG A 120 9.83 6.68 -0.90
C ARG A 120 8.39 6.70 -0.40
N VAL A 121 8.05 5.72 0.44
CA VAL A 121 6.81 5.72 1.22
C VAL A 121 7.17 5.82 2.69
N THR A 122 6.53 6.74 3.40
CA THR A 122 6.71 6.95 4.85
C THR A 122 5.40 6.68 5.56
N LEU A 123 5.46 5.87 6.63
CA LEU A 123 4.37 5.62 7.55
C LEU A 123 4.64 6.35 8.86
N TYR A 124 3.60 6.95 9.41
CA TYR A 124 3.64 7.65 10.68
C TYR A 124 2.79 6.88 11.69
N GLY A 125 3.40 6.44 12.78
CA GLY A 125 2.72 5.96 13.97
C GLY A 125 2.82 6.98 15.09
N THR A 126 2.03 6.79 16.16
CA THR A 126 2.09 7.63 17.36
C THR A 126 3.44 7.56 18.08
N ASP A 127 4.15 6.46 17.89
CA ASP A 127 5.40 6.08 18.57
C ASP A 127 6.65 6.25 17.68
N ALA A 128 6.52 6.10 16.36
CA ALA A 128 7.65 6.19 15.43
C ALA A 128 7.21 6.53 14.00
N GLU A 129 8.14 7.08 13.22
CA GLU A 129 8.04 7.15 11.76
C GLU A 129 9.03 6.17 11.12
N ILE A 130 8.63 5.55 10.01
CA ILE A 130 9.51 4.69 9.20
C ILE A 130 9.27 4.93 7.72
N PHE A 131 10.34 4.83 6.93
CA PHE A 131 10.25 4.92 5.48
C PHE A 131 10.91 3.72 4.79
N ARG A 132 10.39 3.38 3.61
CA ARG A 132 10.96 2.37 2.71
C ARG A 132 10.98 2.92 1.30
N GLU A 133 12.07 2.64 0.60
CA GLU A 133 12.27 3.09 -0.78
C GLU A 133 12.25 1.90 -1.74
N SER A 134 11.82 2.13 -2.98
CA SER A 134 11.95 1.15 -4.06
C SER A 134 12.22 1.81 -5.39
N THR A 135 12.57 0.98 -6.36
CA THR A 135 12.75 1.36 -7.75
C THR A 135 11.71 0.68 -8.64
N GLY A 136 11.31 1.43 -9.66
CA GLY A 136 10.54 0.92 -10.79
C GLY A 136 11.19 1.40 -12.07
N THR A 137 11.23 0.52 -13.08
CA THR A 137 11.82 0.83 -14.38
C THR A 137 10.80 0.49 -15.45
N ALA A 138 10.59 1.42 -16.38
CA ALA A 138 9.69 1.25 -17.52
C ALA A 138 10.43 1.58 -18.81
N SER A 139 10.13 0.84 -19.88
CA SER A 139 10.58 1.22 -21.22
C SER A 139 9.79 2.43 -21.71
N ILE A 140 10.47 3.34 -22.41
CA ILE A 140 9.85 4.52 -23.01
C ILE A 140 8.96 4.14 -24.21
N HIS A 141 9.24 3.02 -24.85
CA HIS A 141 8.47 2.51 -25.99
C HIS A 141 7.19 1.78 -25.58
N ASP A 142 7.02 1.46 -24.29
CA ASP A 142 5.83 0.76 -23.80
C ASP A 142 4.71 1.76 -23.46
N THR A 143 3.84 1.98 -24.43
CA THR A 143 2.70 2.92 -24.35
C THR A 143 1.43 2.29 -23.76
N THR A 144 1.50 1.06 -23.24
CA THR A 144 0.32 0.32 -22.76
C THR A 144 -0.38 0.99 -21.59
N TYR A 145 0.34 1.75 -20.76
CA TYR A 145 -0.19 2.26 -19.50
C TYR A 145 0.42 3.62 -19.11
N GLY A 146 -0.19 4.70 -19.62
CA GLY A 146 0.21 6.07 -19.31
C GLY A 146 1.60 6.41 -19.83
N ASP A 147 2.20 7.45 -19.26
CA ASP A 147 3.59 7.78 -19.57
C ASP A 147 4.58 6.83 -18.84
N PRO A 148 5.80 6.67 -19.37
CA PRO A 148 6.80 5.77 -18.78
C PRO A 148 7.16 6.11 -17.32
N VAL A 149 7.11 7.39 -16.94
CA VAL A 149 7.41 7.83 -15.57
C VAL A 149 6.31 7.40 -14.62
N GLN A 150 5.03 7.62 -14.96
CA GLN A 150 3.87 7.17 -14.19
C GLN A 150 3.88 5.66 -13.98
N LYS A 151 4.26 4.91 -15.02
CA LYS A 151 4.38 3.46 -14.92
C LYS A 151 5.51 3.04 -13.98
N ALA A 152 6.68 3.65 -14.13
CA ALA A 152 7.83 3.39 -13.27
C ALA A 152 7.53 3.79 -11.81
N GLU A 153 6.88 4.92 -11.58
CA GLU A 153 6.41 5.39 -10.27
C GLU A 153 5.43 4.39 -9.65
N ALA A 154 4.41 3.96 -10.39
CA ALA A 154 3.43 2.97 -9.91
C ALA A 154 4.07 1.61 -9.58
N MET A 155 5.16 1.23 -10.26
CA MET A 155 5.95 0.05 -9.91
C MET A 155 6.74 0.27 -8.62
N ALA A 156 7.46 1.38 -8.51
CA ALA A 156 8.25 1.73 -7.34
C ALA A 156 7.38 1.86 -6.09
N PHE A 157 6.25 2.56 -6.18
CA PHE A 157 5.29 2.74 -5.10
C PHE A 157 4.80 1.41 -4.52
N ARG A 158 4.32 0.49 -5.38
CA ARG A 158 3.82 -0.82 -4.93
C ARG A 158 4.93 -1.65 -4.27
N ARG A 159 6.14 -1.62 -4.82
CA ARG A 159 7.30 -2.34 -4.26
C ARG A 159 7.79 -1.71 -2.94
N ALA A 160 7.67 -0.40 -2.77
CA ALA A 160 7.95 0.27 -1.52
C ALA A 160 6.94 -0.16 -0.44
N CYS A 161 5.65 -0.23 -0.80
CA CYS A 161 4.60 -0.74 0.08
C CYS A 161 4.81 -2.20 0.47
N ALA A 162 5.28 -3.04 -0.45
CA ALA A 162 5.59 -4.44 -0.17
C ALA A 162 6.69 -4.61 0.90
N ARG A 163 7.62 -3.65 1.02
CA ARG A 163 8.62 -3.66 2.11
C ARG A 163 8.04 -3.37 3.50
N PHE A 164 6.80 -2.92 3.59
CA PHE A 164 6.04 -2.86 4.84
C PHE A 164 5.16 -4.11 5.08
N GLY A 165 5.17 -5.07 4.14
CA GLY A 165 4.36 -6.29 4.20
C GLY A 165 3.14 -6.29 3.29
N LEU A 166 2.75 -5.13 2.74
CA LEU A 166 1.54 -5.02 1.93
C LEU A 166 1.66 -5.78 0.61
N ALA A 167 0.76 -6.74 0.40
CA ALA A 167 0.77 -7.64 -0.75
C ALA A 167 2.07 -8.44 -0.91
N LEU A 168 2.90 -8.53 0.13
CA LEU A 168 4.18 -9.24 0.08
C LEU A 168 4.00 -10.73 -0.23
N HIS A 169 2.90 -11.33 0.23
CA HIS A 169 2.53 -12.71 -0.06
C HIS A 169 2.43 -13.05 -1.56
N LEU A 170 2.30 -12.06 -2.45
CA LEU A 170 2.29 -12.30 -3.90
C LEU A 170 3.68 -12.57 -4.50
N TYR A 171 4.75 -12.30 -3.74
CA TYR A 171 6.15 -12.52 -4.16
C TYR A 171 6.69 -13.88 -3.73
N HIS A 172 6.02 -14.54 -2.79
CA HIS A 172 6.33 -15.91 -2.50
C HIS A 172 5.64 -16.73 -3.60
N GLU A 173 6.43 -17.47 -4.39
CA GLU A 173 5.90 -18.62 -5.08
C GLU A 173 5.20 -19.45 -4.01
N ASP A 174 3.91 -19.69 -4.17
CA ASP A 174 3.19 -20.56 -3.24
C ASP A 174 4.04 -21.83 -3.13
N ALA A 175 4.59 -22.08 -1.93
CA ALA A 175 4.77 -23.44 -1.44
C ALA A 175 3.37 -24.06 -1.52
N SER A 176 3.08 -24.57 -2.71
CA SER A 176 1.79 -25.09 -3.14
C SER A 176 1.66 -26.52 -2.62
#